data_AF-A0A2I0HYW6-F1
#
_entry.id   AF-A0A2I0HYW6-F1
#
_cell.length_a   1.000
_cell.length_b   1.000
_cell.length_c   1.000
_cell.angle_alpha   90.00
_cell.angle_beta   90.00
_cell.angle_gamma   90.00
#
_symmetry.space_group_name_H-M   'P 1'
#
loop_
_entity.id
_entity.type
_entity.pdbx_description
1 polymer ?
#
loop_
_entity_poly.entity_id
_entity_poly.type
_entity_poly.pdbx_seq_one_letter_code
_entity_poly.pdbx_strand_id
1 'polypeptide(L)'
;MGGGAGCSVHGRFRIATENSVFAMPETGLGLFPDIGASYFLSRLPGFFGEYVGLTGARMDGAEMLACGLATHFVPAKRLPLLEAALLKVASTDPAFISATIQEHSELPKLKEHSAYKRLDVIDRCFSRRTVEEIVSALEREATGRKDDWIFAAIESLKKASPTSLKITLRSIREGRLQGVGQCLIREYRMVCHVMRGQVSKDFVEVSLSHHKIS
;
A
#
# COMPACT_ATOMS: atom_id res chain seq x y z
N MET A 1 3.53 5.52 6.11
CA MET A 1 3.97 4.09 6.07
C MET A 1 3.48 3.41 7.35
N GLY A 2 3.16 2.12 7.30
CA GLY A 2 2.70 1.33 8.46
C GLY A 2 1.58 2.02 9.25
N GLY A 3 1.74 2.18 10.56
CA GLY A 3 0.73 2.78 11.45
C GLY A 3 0.15 4.13 11.00
N GLY A 4 0.94 4.99 10.33
CA GLY A 4 0.43 6.26 9.78
C GLY A 4 -0.61 6.08 8.66
N ALA A 5 -0.51 4.98 7.89
CA ALA A 5 -1.58 4.60 6.97
C ALA A 5 -2.85 4.24 7.75
N GLY A 6 -2.73 3.53 8.87
CA GLY A 6 -3.88 3.05 9.65
C GLY A 6 -4.77 4.16 10.18
N CYS A 7 -4.18 5.30 10.53
CA CYS A 7 -4.90 6.49 10.96
C CYS A 7 -5.71 7.18 9.84
N SER A 8 -5.36 6.95 8.57
CA SER A 8 -5.91 7.71 7.44
C SER A 8 -6.72 6.86 6.46
N VAL A 9 -6.28 5.64 6.13
CA VAL A 9 -6.85 4.81 5.05
C VAL A 9 -8.30 4.36 5.28
N HIS A 10 -8.75 4.31 6.52
CA HIS A 10 -10.14 3.98 6.87
C HIS A 10 -11.05 5.22 6.97
N GLY A 11 -10.46 6.42 6.93
CA GLY A 11 -11.19 7.68 6.90
C GLY A 11 -11.96 7.85 5.59
N ARG A 12 -13.11 8.51 5.65
CA ARG A 12 -13.93 8.77 4.45
C ARG A 12 -13.20 9.62 3.42
N PHE A 13 -12.48 10.65 3.87
CA PHE A 13 -11.67 11.53 3.03
C PHE A 13 -10.19 11.31 3.32
N ARG A 14 -9.43 11.11 2.25
CA ARG A 14 -8.00 10.80 2.24
C ARG A 14 -7.35 11.74 1.24
N ILE A 15 -6.66 12.76 1.72
CA ILE A 15 -6.07 13.81 0.90
C ILE A 15 -4.59 13.49 0.74
N ALA A 16 -4.16 13.26 -0.50
CA ALA A 16 -2.76 13.17 -0.86
C ALA A 16 -2.24 14.52 -1.39
N THR A 17 -0.93 14.68 -1.38
CA THR A 17 -0.19 15.81 -1.92
C THR A 17 1.03 15.32 -2.70
N GLU A 18 1.76 16.23 -3.35
CA GLU A 18 3.03 15.96 -4.02
C GLU A 18 4.11 15.41 -3.06
N ASN A 19 3.97 15.65 -1.76
CA ASN A 19 4.89 15.20 -0.70
C ASN A 19 4.47 13.86 -0.08
N SER A 20 3.30 13.33 -0.46
CA SER A 20 2.77 12.09 0.11
C SER A 20 3.57 10.90 -0.38
N VAL A 21 4.03 10.06 0.55
CA VAL A 21 4.71 8.78 0.27
C VAL A 21 4.05 7.68 1.08
N PHE A 22 3.44 6.73 0.38
CA PHE A 22 2.81 5.56 0.97
C PHE A 22 3.64 4.31 0.68
N ALA A 23 3.75 3.42 1.66
CA ALA A 23 4.33 2.08 1.51
C ALA A 23 3.95 1.21 2.70
N MET A 24 3.92 -0.10 2.46
CA MET A 24 3.76 -1.17 3.44
C MET A 24 5.01 -2.08 3.41
N PRO A 25 6.13 -1.68 4.05
CA PRO A 25 7.41 -2.39 3.97
C PRO A 25 7.52 -3.58 4.94
N GLU A 26 6.43 -3.98 5.60
CA GLU A 26 6.43 -4.91 6.74
C GLU A 26 6.98 -6.30 6.37
N THR A 27 6.79 -6.76 5.13
CA THR A 27 7.34 -8.06 4.66
C THR A 27 8.86 -8.12 4.71
N GLY A 28 9.53 -6.99 4.49
CA GLY A 28 10.99 -6.85 4.63
C GLY A 28 11.47 -6.86 6.08
N LEU A 29 10.58 -6.68 7.04
CA LEU A 29 10.87 -6.68 8.49
C LEU A 29 10.52 -8.01 9.17
N GLY A 30 10.03 -9.00 8.42
CA GLY A 30 9.50 -10.24 8.98
C GLY A 30 8.10 -10.10 9.59
N LEU A 31 7.37 -9.05 9.20
CA LEU A 31 5.95 -8.82 9.51
C LEU A 31 5.11 -8.91 8.24
N PHE A 32 3.82 -8.62 8.35
CA PHE A 32 2.89 -8.51 7.22
C PHE A 32 2.19 -7.16 7.28
N PRO A 33 1.66 -6.64 6.16
CA PRO A 33 0.83 -5.44 6.17
C PRO A 33 -0.38 -5.64 7.11
N ASP A 34 -0.38 -4.91 8.21
CA ASP A 34 -1.39 -4.96 9.28
C ASP A 34 -2.39 -3.81 9.14
N ILE A 35 -2.98 -3.27 10.23
CA ILE A 35 -3.86 -2.08 10.26
C ILE A 35 -5.07 -2.10 9.30
N GLY A 36 -5.57 -3.27 8.94
CA GLY A 36 -6.62 -3.47 7.93
C GLY A 36 -6.09 -3.38 6.50
N ALA A 37 -4.79 -3.55 6.26
CA ALA A 37 -4.19 -3.56 4.92
C ALA A 37 -4.75 -4.67 4.05
N SER A 38 -5.09 -5.82 4.62
CA SER A 38 -5.79 -6.85 3.86
C SER A 38 -7.16 -6.38 3.34
N TYR A 39 -7.80 -5.42 4.00
CA TYR A 39 -9.05 -4.82 3.52
C TYR A 39 -8.80 -3.80 2.39
N PHE A 40 -7.95 -2.81 2.60
CA PHE A 40 -7.81 -1.73 1.61
C PHE A 40 -6.93 -2.14 0.41
N LEU A 41 -5.87 -2.93 0.60
CA LEU A 41 -5.02 -3.38 -0.52
C LEU A 41 -5.80 -4.31 -1.46
N SER A 42 -6.66 -5.16 -0.91
CA SER A 42 -7.46 -6.11 -1.70
C SER A 42 -8.53 -5.45 -2.59
N ARG A 43 -8.79 -4.16 -2.38
CA ARG A 43 -9.73 -3.34 -3.14
C ARG A 43 -9.04 -2.42 -4.15
N LEU A 44 -7.70 -2.41 -4.18
CA LEU A 44 -6.97 -1.71 -5.24
C LEU A 44 -7.20 -2.42 -6.58
N PRO A 45 -7.05 -1.71 -7.71
CA PRO A 45 -7.27 -2.26 -9.04
C PRO A 45 -6.45 -3.53 -9.30
N GLY A 46 -7.09 -4.53 -9.90
CA GLY A 46 -6.45 -5.79 -10.29
C GLY A 46 -5.73 -6.48 -9.13
N PHE A 47 -4.42 -6.71 -9.33
CA PHE A 47 -3.50 -7.30 -8.35
C PHE A 47 -2.48 -6.29 -7.81
N PHE A 48 -2.79 -4.99 -7.91
CA PHE A 48 -1.90 -3.91 -7.46
C PHE A 48 -1.67 -3.94 -5.94
N GLY A 49 -2.69 -4.34 -5.17
CA GLY A 49 -2.57 -4.53 -3.73
C GLY A 49 -1.57 -5.60 -3.33
N GLU A 50 -1.57 -6.74 -4.02
CA GLU A 50 -0.58 -7.81 -3.85
C GLU A 50 0.83 -7.33 -4.20
N TYR A 51 0.99 -6.56 -5.29
CA TYR A 51 2.29 -5.96 -5.64
C TYR A 51 2.83 -5.06 -4.52
N VAL A 52 2.04 -4.08 -4.09
CA VAL A 52 2.45 -3.12 -3.05
C VAL A 52 2.72 -3.82 -1.73
N GLY A 53 1.82 -4.73 -1.30
CA GLY A 53 1.93 -5.42 -0.02
C GLY A 53 3.09 -6.41 0.05
N LEU A 54 3.40 -7.10 -1.05
CA LEU A 54 4.50 -8.08 -1.04
C LEU A 54 5.87 -7.42 -1.21
N THR A 55 5.98 -6.44 -2.10
CA THR A 55 7.27 -5.83 -2.45
C THR A 55 7.66 -4.65 -1.56
N GLY A 56 6.71 -4.10 -0.80
CA GLY A 56 6.91 -2.86 -0.03
C GLY A 56 7.11 -1.63 -0.91
N ALA A 57 6.68 -1.68 -2.17
CA ALA A 57 6.83 -0.59 -3.13
C ALA A 57 6.24 0.72 -2.60
N ARG A 58 6.94 1.82 -2.88
CA ARG A 58 6.49 3.17 -2.55
C ARG A 58 5.57 3.70 -3.64
N MET A 59 4.50 4.35 -3.20
CA MET A 59 3.58 5.10 -4.04
C MET A 59 3.64 6.57 -3.67
N ASP A 60 3.71 7.45 -4.66
CA ASP A 60 3.52 8.87 -4.44
C ASP A 60 2.04 9.27 -4.43
N GLY A 61 1.75 10.53 -4.08
CA GLY A 61 0.37 11.02 -4.00
C GLY A 61 -0.43 10.90 -5.30
N ALA A 62 0.23 10.95 -6.47
CA ALA A 62 -0.44 10.80 -7.76
C ALA A 62 -0.87 9.34 -7.98
N GLU A 63 0.01 8.39 -7.64
CA GLU A 63 -0.31 6.96 -7.67
C GLU A 63 -1.39 6.59 -6.67
N MET A 64 -1.33 7.16 -5.45
CA MET A 64 -2.37 6.96 -4.44
C MET A 64 -3.74 7.40 -4.93
N LEU A 65 -3.85 8.54 -5.61
CA LEU A 65 -5.12 8.98 -6.20
C LEU A 65 -5.54 8.04 -7.33
N ALA A 66 -4.62 7.70 -8.23
CA ALA A 66 -4.92 6.90 -9.40
C ALA A 66 -5.41 5.49 -9.05
N CYS A 67 -4.85 4.86 -8.01
CA CYS A 67 -5.27 3.54 -7.53
C CYS A 67 -6.45 3.57 -6.55
N GLY A 68 -6.99 4.76 -6.22
CA GLY A 68 -8.14 4.92 -5.32
C GLY A 68 -7.81 4.84 -3.83
N LEU A 69 -6.52 4.78 -3.46
CA LEU A 69 -6.09 4.80 -2.07
C LEU A 69 -6.28 6.18 -1.44
N ALA A 70 -5.99 7.25 -2.18
CA ALA A 70 -6.39 8.62 -1.85
C ALA A 70 -7.72 8.96 -2.55
N THR A 71 -8.55 9.75 -1.89
CA THR A 71 -9.81 10.27 -2.48
C THR A 71 -9.60 11.53 -3.29
N HIS A 72 -8.64 12.36 -2.89
CA HIS A 72 -8.40 13.68 -3.43
C HIS A 72 -6.89 13.94 -3.44
N PHE A 73 -6.45 14.80 -4.36
CA PHE A 73 -5.09 15.31 -4.39
C PHE A 73 -5.12 16.83 -4.31
N VAL A 74 -4.46 17.38 -3.30
CA VAL A 74 -4.42 18.83 -3.03
C VAL A 74 -2.95 19.23 -2.93
N PRO A 75 -2.47 20.21 -3.71
CA PRO A 75 -1.11 20.71 -3.57
C PRO A 75 -0.83 21.16 -2.16
N ALA A 76 0.35 20.85 -1.61
CA ALA A 76 0.69 21.15 -0.22
C ALA A 76 0.49 22.64 0.12
N LYS A 77 0.82 23.53 -0.83
CA LYS A 77 0.62 24.99 -0.72
C LYS A 77 -0.85 25.43 -0.52
N ARG A 78 -1.83 24.61 -0.90
CA ARG A 78 -3.27 24.88 -0.76
C ARG A 78 -3.88 24.31 0.50
N LEU A 79 -3.15 23.47 1.26
CA LEU A 79 -3.67 22.87 2.49
C LEU A 79 -4.15 23.90 3.52
N PRO A 80 -3.45 25.03 3.79
CA PRO A 80 -3.96 26.04 4.72
C PRO A 80 -5.27 26.69 4.27
N LEU A 81 -5.44 26.87 2.95
CA LEU A 81 -6.68 27.40 2.38
C LEU A 81 -7.82 26.40 2.50
N LEU A 82 -7.53 25.12 2.23
CA LEU A 82 -8.50 24.05 2.40
C LEU A 82 -8.94 23.91 3.85
N GLU A 83 -8.01 23.97 4.80
CA GLU A 83 -8.32 23.93 6.24
C GLU A 83 -9.25 25.08 6.63
N ALA A 84 -8.92 26.31 6.21
CA ALA A 84 -9.77 27.48 6.44
C ALA A 84 -11.15 27.38 5.78
N ALA A 85 -11.26 26.71 4.63
CA ALA A 85 -12.53 26.45 3.97
C ALA A 85 -13.37 25.42 4.73
N LEU A 86 -12.76 24.30 5.14
CA LEU A 86 -13.42 23.24 5.90
C LEU A 86 -13.95 23.74 7.25
N LEU A 87 -13.24 24.63 7.93
CA LEU A 87 -13.71 25.26 9.18
C LEU A 87 -14.98 26.10 9.03
N LYS A 88 -15.29 26.56 7.80
CA LYS A 88 -16.49 27.36 7.49
C LYS A 88 -17.68 26.51 7.03
N VAL A 89 -17.47 25.23 6.77
CA VAL A 89 -18.55 24.33 6.33
C VAL A 89 -19.48 24.07 7.51
N ALA A 90 -20.69 24.61 7.45
CA ALA A 90 -21.71 24.45 8.50
C ALA A 90 -22.49 23.13 8.40
N SER A 91 -22.29 22.35 7.33
CA SER A 91 -22.98 21.09 7.07
C SER A 91 -22.13 19.89 7.46
N THR A 92 -22.74 18.88 8.08
CA THR A 92 -22.11 17.58 8.37
C THR A 92 -22.30 16.58 7.23
N ASP A 93 -23.04 16.95 6.18
CA ASP A 93 -23.25 16.09 5.01
C ASP A 93 -21.92 15.90 4.24
N PRO A 94 -21.46 14.65 4.08
CA PRO A 94 -20.22 14.35 3.35
C PRO A 94 -20.18 14.90 1.93
N ALA A 95 -21.32 15.08 1.27
CA ALA A 95 -21.33 15.64 -0.08
C ALA A 95 -20.77 17.08 -0.11
N PHE A 96 -21.13 17.90 0.87
CA PHE A 96 -20.62 19.27 1.00
C PHE A 96 -19.13 19.27 1.34
N ILE A 97 -18.70 18.42 2.27
CA ILE A 97 -17.27 18.30 2.63
C ILE A 97 -16.45 17.88 1.40
N SER A 98 -16.94 16.90 0.63
CA SER A 98 -16.27 16.44 -0.60
C SER A 98 -16.19 17.56 -1.64
N ALA A 99 -17.27 18.34 -1.83
CA ALA A 99 -17.28 19.47 -2.75
C ALA A 99 -16.25 20.54 -2.34
N THR A 100 -16.17 20.88 -1.05
CA THR A 100 -15.16 21.81 -0.54
C THR A 100 -13.74 21.28 -0.79
N ILE A 101 -13.46 20.00 -0.54
CA ILE A 101 -12.13 19.43 -0.84
C ILE A 101 -11.84 19.49 -2.36
N GLN A 102 -12.84 19.21 -3.18
CA GLN A 102 -12.72 19.21 -4.64
C GLN A 102 -12.35 20.59 -5.21
N GLU A 103 -12.84 21.69 -4.64
CA GLU A 103 -12.51 23.07 -5.05
C GLU A 103 -11.01 23.38 -4.92
N HIS A 104 -10.33 22.76 -3.96
CA HIS A 104 -8.89 22.92 -3.74
C HIS A 104 -8.04 21.86 -4.45
N SER A 105 -8.68 20.80 -4.94
CA SER A 105 -8.02 19.65 -5.54
C SER A 105 -7.53 19.92 -6.96
N GLU A 106 -6.57 19.12 -7.41
CA GLU A 106 -6.14 19.06 -8.81
C GLU A 106 -5.92 17.62 -9.25
N LEU A 107 -5.89 17.40 -10.57
CA LEU A 107 -5.54 16.09 -11.12
C LEU A 107 -4.01 16.03 -11.33
N PRO A 108 -3.26 15.29 -10.50
CA PRO A 108 -1.81 15.17 -10.65
C PRO A 108 -1.47 14.33 -11.88
N LYS A 109 -0.32 14.61 -12.51
CA LYS A 109 0.22 13.78 -13.60
C LYS A 109 0.99 12.60 -13.02
N LEU A 110 0.63 11.39 -13.43
CA LEU A 110 1.43 10.20 -13.12
C LEU A 110 2.80 10.27 -13.82
N LYS A 111 3.85 9.96 -13.07
CA LYS A 111 5.22 9.81 -13.59
C LYS A 111 5.25 8.79 -14.74
N GLU A 112 6.20 8.95 -15.65
CA GLU A 112 6.35 8.05 -16.81
C GLU A 112 6.59 6.60 -16.38
N HIS A 113 7.46 6.40 -15.38
CA HIS A 113 7.81 5.09 -14.84
C HIS A 113 7.02 4.70 -13.58
N SER A 114 5.83 5.28 -13.39
CA SER A 114 4.92 4.90 -12.29
C SER A 114 4.57 3.41 -12.35
N ALA A 115 4.52 2.75 -11.19
CA ALA A 115 4.10 1.36 -11.10
C ALA A 115 2.64 1.19 -11.55
N TYR A 116 1.79 2.19 -11.32
CA TYR A 116 0.40 2.17 -11.76
C TYR A 116 0.23 2.13 -13.29
N LYS A 117 1.20 2.63 -14.05
CA LYS A 117 1.18 2.50 -15.53
C LYS A 117 1.55 1.10 -16.01
N ARG A 118 2.01 0.22 -15.11
CA ARG A 118 2.45 -1.16 -15.39
C ARG A 118 1.44 -2.19 -14.87
N LEU A 119 0.17 -1.80 -14.71
CA LEU A 119 -0.89 -2.67 -14.20
C LEU A 119 -1.02 -3.96 -15.01
N ASP A 120 -0.79 -3.92 -16.32
CA ASP A 120 -0.82 -5.11 -17.17
C ASP A 120 0.23 -6.16 -16.76
N VAL A 121 1.47 -5.73 -16.48
CA VAL A 121 2.55 -6.59 -15.99
C VAL A 121 2.24 -7.09 -14.59
N ILE A 122 1.76 -6.19 -13.72
CA ILE A 122 1.40 -6.49 -12.34
C ILE A 122 0.30 -7.55 -12.31
N ASP A 123 -0.78 -7.37 -13.08
CA ASP A 123 -1.89 -8.31 -13.12
C ASP A 123 -1.47 -9.68 -13.68
N ARG A 124 -0.59 -9.72 -14.70
CA ARG A 124 -0.05 -10.98 -15.22
C ARG A 124 0.82 -11.74 -14.21
N CYS A 125 1.59 -11.03 -13.40
CA CYS A 125 2.57 -11.63 -12.49
C CYS A 125 1.99 -11.91 -11.09
N PHE A 126 1.28 -10.95 -10.50
CA PHE A 126 0.75 -11.02 -9.13
C PHE A 126 -0.60 -11.75 -9.02
N SER A 127 -1.21 -12.14 -10.15
CA SER A 127 -2.38 -13.03 -10.17
C SER A 127 -2.08 -14.49 -9.80
N ARG A 128 -0.81 -14.91 -9.78
CA ARG A 128 -0.41 -16.31 -9.56
C ARG A 128 -0.73 -16.81 -8.16
N ARG A 129 -0.98 -18.11 -7.98
CA ARG A 129 -1.58 -18.64 -6.74
C ARG A 129 -0.63 -18.58 -5.55
N THR A 130 0.67 -18.74 -5.79
CA THR A 130 1.70 -18.79 -4.75
C THR A 130 2.77 -17.72 -4.95
N VAL A 131 3.52 -17.41 -3.90
CA VAL A 131 4.63 -16.45 -3.96
C VAL A 131 5.71 -16.93 -4.94
N GLU A 132 5.99 -18.23 -4.94
CA GLU A 132 6.95 -18.88 -5.82
C GLU A 132 6.55 -18.70 -7.29
N GLU A 133 5.27 -18.90 -7.63
CA GLU A 133 4.78 -18.68 -8.99
C GLU A 133 4.83 -17.20 -9.39
N ILE A 134 4.61 -16.26 -8.47
CA ILE A 134 4.75 -14.82 -8.71
C ILE A 134 6.21 -14.49 -9.05
N VAL A 135 7.17 -14.97 -8.24
CA VAL A 135 8.61 -14.77 -8.49
C VAL A 135 9.01 -15.34 -9.84
N SER A 136 8.61 -16.58 -10.16
CA SER A 136 8.90 -17.18 -11.47
C SER A 136 8.23 -16.43 -12.63
N ALA A 137 7.06 -15.82 -12.43
CA ALA A 137 6.42 -15.00 -13.45
C ALA A 137 7.20 -13.69 -13.71
N LEU A 138 7.67 -13.02 -12.65
CA LEU A 138 8.51 -11.84 -12.76
C LEU A 138 9.86 -12.15 -13.44
N GLU A 139 10.50 -13.27 -13.07
CA GLU A 139 11.76 -13.71 -13.69
C GLU A 139 11.59 -13.98 -15.19
N ARG A 140 10.46 -14.55 -15.62
CA ARG A 140 10.14 -14.71 -17.05
C ARG A 140 9.84 -13.40 -17.77
N GLU A 141 9.25 -12.42 -17.09
CA GLU A 141 9.04 -11.10 -17.69
C GLU A 141 10.38 -10.37 -17.88
N ALA A 142 11.33 -10.58 -16.95
CA ALA A 142 12.66 -9.98 -16.98
C ALA A 142 13.60 -10.53 -18.07
N THR A 143 13.38 -11.75 -18.59
CA THR A 143 14.26 -12.33 -19.62
C THR A 143 14.14 -11.64 -20.99
N GLY A 144 13.07 -10.87 -21.22
CA GLY A 144 12.83 -10.17 -22.49
C GLY A 144 13.40 -8.75 -22.58
N ARG A 145 13.66 -8.08 -21.44
CA ARG A 145 14.12 -6.68 -21.38
C ARG A 145 14.85 -6.41 -20.07
N LYS A 146 15.90 -5.58 -20.10
CA LYS A 146 16.49 -5.02 -18.87
C LYS A 146 15.52 -4.00 -18.29
N ASP A 147 14.75 -4.40 -17.28
CA ASP A 147 13.77 -3.53 -16.60
C ASP A 147 14.06 -3.48 -15.10
N ASP A 148 14.70 -2.40 -14.67
CA ASP A 148 15.15 -2.21 -13.29
C ASP A 148 13.98 -2.27 -12.29
N TRP A 149 12.75 -1.95 -12.71
CA TRP A 149 11.56 -2.07 -11.86
C TRP A 149 11.22 -3.53 -11.52
N ILE A 150 11.31 -4.44 -12.52
CA ILE A 150 11.05 -5.86 -12.31
C ILE A 150 12.15 -6.47 -11.45
N PHE A 151 13.41 -6.13 -11.72
CA PHE A 151 14.54 -6.59 -10.91
C PHE A 151 14.44 -6.12 -9.46
N ALA A 152 14.07 -4.86 -9.23
CA ALA A 152 13.84 -4.34 -7.88
C ALA A 152 12.72 -5.10 -7.16
N ALA A 153 11.61 -5.40 -7.84
CA ALA A 153 10.52 -6.20 -7.27
C ALA A 153 10.98 -7.62 -6.89
N ILE A 154 11.73 -8.31 -7.77
CA ILE A 154 12.28 -9.64 -7.50
C ILE A 154 13.23 -9.60 -6.30
N GLU A 155 14.13 -8.62 -6.24
CA GLU A 155 15.08 -8.46 -5.14
C GLU A 155 14.38 -8.21 -3.81
N SER A 156 13.34 -7.36 -3.78
CA SER A 156 12.53 -7.13 -2.58
C SER A 156 11.87 -8.43 -2.09
N LEU A 157 11.30 -9.23 -3.00
CA LEU A 157 10.69 -10.51 -2.66
C LEU A 157 11.73 -11.52 -2.14
N LYS A 158 12.93 -11.57 -2.72
CA LYS A 158 13.99 -12.48 -2.28
C LYS A 158 14.59 -12.13 -0.92
N LYS A 159 14.59 -10.85 -0.55
CA LYS A 159 15.12 -10.36 0.75
C LYS A 159 14.09 -10.41 1.88
N ALA A 160 12.80 -10.47 1.57
CA ALA A 160 11.74 -10.53 2.57
C ALA A 160 11.60 -11.93 3.21
N SER A 161 10.97 -12.00 4.39
CA SER A 161 10.72 -13.29 5.05
C SER A 161 9.75 -14.15 4.21
N PRO A 162 10.11 -15.40 3.85
CA PRO A 162 9.23 -16.27 3.05
C PRO A 162 7.86 -16.51 3.71
N THR A 163 7.84 -16.64 5.04
CA THR A 163 6.62 -16.80 5.82
C THR A 163 5.74 -15.55 5.74
N SER A 164 6.36 -14.37 5.89
CA SER A 164 5.68 -13.08 5.81
C SER A 164 5.04 -12.83 4.44
N LEU A 165 5.73 -13.20 3.36
CA LEU A 165 5.20 -13.10 2.00
C LEU A 165 3.96 -14.00 1.81
N LYS A 166 4.02 -15.26 2.29
CA LYS A 166 2.90 -16.20 2.18
C LYS A 166 1.69 -15.74 2.98
N ILE A 167 1.91 -15.26 4.20
CA ILE A 167 0.86 -14.68 5.04
C ILE A 167 0.24 -13.46 4.36
N THR A 168 1.06 -12.56 3.83
CA THR A 168 0.60 -11.33 3.16
C THR A 168 -0.25 -11.63 1.93
N LEU A 169 0.24 -12.49 1.03
CA LEU A 169 -0.50 -12.89 -0.18
C LEU A 169 -1.86 -13.48 0.17
N ARG A 170 -1.89 -14.38 1.15
CA ARG A 170 -3.13 -15.01 1.60
C ARG A 170 -4.08 -14.00 2.25
N SER A 171 -3.56 -13.16 3.14
CA SER A 171 -4.36 -12.17 3.88
C SER A 171 -5.05 -11.19 2.93
N ILE A 172 -4.32 -10.61 1.97
CA ILE A 172 -4.88 -9.69 0.97
C ILE A 172 -6.00 -10.37 0.17
N ARG A 173 -5.77 -11.61 -0.31
CA ARG A 173 -6.77 -12.31 -1.12
C ARG A 173 -8.04 -12.64 -0.36
N GLU A 174 -7.92 -13.12 0.86
CA GLU A 174 -9.08 -13.37 1.72
C GLU A 174 -9.81 -12.07 2.09
N GLY A 175 -9.10 -10.95 2.20
CA GLY A 175 -9.66 -9.62 2.45
C GLY A 175 -10.62 -9.11 1.37
N ARG A 176 -10.56 -9.67 0.15
CA ARG A 176 -11.49 -9.35 -0.95
C ARG A 176 -12.94 -9.70 -0.61
N LEU A 177 -13.15 -10.73 0.22
CA LEU A 177 -14.48 -11.25 0.58
C LEU A 177 -14.93 -10.83 1.98
N GLN A 178 -14.18 -9.96 2.64
CA GLN A 178 -14.38 -9.63 4.05
C GLN A 178 -14.62 -8.14 4.28
N GLY A 179 -15.37 -7.84 5.33
CA GLY A 179 -15.46 -6.48 5.87
C GLY A 179 -14.20 -6.08 6.64
N VAL A 180 -14.03 -4.77 6.89
CA VAL A 180 -12.86 -4.23 7.60
C VAL A 180 -12.69 -4.84 9.00
N GLY A 181 -13.78 -5.04 9.74
CA GLY A 181 -13.73 -5.64 11.07
C GLY A 181 -13.23 -7.09 11.07
N GLN A 182 -13.62 -7.89 10.07
CA GLN A 182 -13.13 -9.26 9.92
C GLN A 182 -11.63 -9.28 9.58
N CYS A 183 -11.19 -8.37 8.70
CA CYS A 183 -9.78 -8.21 8.34
C CYS A 183 -8.94 -7.86 9.58
N LEU A 184 -9.38 -6.88 10.37
CA LEU A 184 -8.71 -6.46 11.61
C LEU A 184 -8.62 -7.59 12.64
N ILE A 185 -9.70 -8.37 12.82
CA ILE A 185 -9.68 -9.53 13.74
C ILE A 185 -8.68 -10.60 13.27
N ARG A 186 -8.62 -10.89 11.96
CA ARG A 186 -7.64 -11.84 11.41
C ARG A 186 -6.22 -11.33 11.65
N GLU A 187 -5.96 -10.09 11.27
CA GLU A 187 -4.63 -9.48 11.41
C GLU A 187 -4.18 -9.45 12.88
N TYR A 188 -5.08 -9.12 13.82
CA TYR A 188 -4.79 -9.19 15.25
C TYR A 188 -4.33 -10.59 15.68
N ARG A 189 -5.05 -11.64 15.27
CA ARG A 189 -4.66 -13.03 15.56
C ARG A 189 -3.30 -13.38 14.95
N MET A 190 -3.06 -12.95 13.71
CA MET A 190 -1.79 -13.15 13.03
C MET A 190 -0.63 -12.48 13.80
N VAL A 191 -0.81 -11.23 14.26
CA VAL A 191 0.20 -10.52 15.07
C VAL A 191 0.49 -11.28 16.36
N CYS A 192 -0.53 -11.75 17.08
CA CYS A 192 -0.34 -12.54 18.29
C CYS A 192 0.51 -13.80 18.06
N HIS A 193 0.33 -14.49 16.94
CA HIS A 193 1.10 -15.68 16.61
C HIS A 193 2.55 -15.37 16.20
N VAL A 194 2.77 -14.26 15.48
CA VAL A 194 4.12 -13.79 15.13
C VAL A 194 4.89 -13.38 16.39
N MET A 195 4.28 -12.58 17.26
CA MET A 195 4.92 -12.09 18.49
C MET A 195 5.23 -13.19 19.51
N ARG A 196 4.47 -14.30 19.49
CA ARG A 196 4.77 -15.48 20.30
C ARG A 196 5.90 -16.35 19.72
N GLY A 197 6.42 -16.01 18.53
CA GLY A 197 7.41 -16.83 17.82
C GLY A 197 6.87 -18.20 17.38
N GLN A 198 5.54 -18.39 17.38
CA GLN A 198 4.90 -19.67 17.04
C GLN A 198 4.91 -19.92 15.52
N VAL A 199 4.95 -18.86 14.72
CA VAL A 199 4.82 -18.92 13.25
C VAL A 199 6.09 -18.50 12.53
N SER A 200 6.87 -17.56 13.07
CA SER A 200 8.16 -17.16 12.50
C SER A 200 9.08 -16.63 13.59
N LYS A 201 10.37 -16.90 13.45
CA LYS A 201 11.47 -16.25 14.20
C LYS A 201 12.20 -15.23 13.33
N ASP A 202 11.72 -14.99 12.12
CA ASP A 202 12.34 -14.11 11.11
C ASP A 202 11.99 -12.63 11.36
N PHE A 203 11.31 -12.32 12.46
CA PHE A 203 11.09 -10.94 12.86
C PHE A 203 12.46 -10.31 13.17
N VAL A 204 12.79 -9.26 12.41
CA VAL A 204 14.08 -8.58 12.56
C VAL A 204 13.83 -7.23 13.23
N GLU A 205 14.29 -7.07 14.48
CA GLU A 205 14.18 -5.82 15.27
C GLU A 205 15.00 -4.63 14.69
N VAL A 206 15.65 -4.80 13.54
CA VAL A 206 16.85 -4.02 13.19
C VAL A 206 16.59 -2.69 12.45
N SER A 207 15.40 -2.40 11.93
CA SER A 207 15.25 -1.26 10.99
C SER A 207 15.05 0.14 11.60
N LEU A 208 14.90 0.30 12.92
CA LEU A 208 14.79 1.65 13.52
C LEU A 208 16.10 2.19 14.10
N SER A 209 17.14 1.36 14.24
CA SER A 209 18.40 1.74 14.90
C SER A 209 19.57 2.06 13.94
N HIS A 210 19.46 1.73 12.65
CA HIS A 210 20.59 1.82 11.69
C HIS A 210 20.45 2.84 10.57
N HIS A 211 19.55 3.83 10.68
CA HIS A 211 19.60 5.04 9.83
C HIS A 211 19.96 6.27 10.67
N LYS A 212 21.17 6.25 11.24
CA LYS A 212 21.85 7.50 11.57
C LYS A 212 22.38 8.08 10.26
N ILE A 213 21.82 9.24 9.92
CA ILE A 213 22.43 10.39 9.24
C ILE A 213 23.86 10.10 8.73
N SER A 214 23.97 10.02 7.41
CA SER A 214 25.17 10.43 6.66
C SER A 214 24.73 11.41 5.58
#